data_AF-A0A6A2X7B9-F1
#
_entry.id   AF-A0A6A2X7B9-F1
#
_cell.length_a   1.000
_cell.length_b   1.000
_cell.length_c   1.000
_cell.angle_alpha   90.00
_cell.angle_beta   90.00
_cell.angle_gamma   90.00
#
_symmetry.space_group_name_H-M   'P 1'
#
loop_
_entity.id
_entity.type
_entity.pdbx_description
1 polymer ?
#
loop_
_entity_poly.entity_id
_entity_poly.type
_entity_poly.pdbx_seq_one_letter_code
_entity_poly.pdbx_strand_id
1 'polypeptide(L)'
;MKNCSLSSDAAPFIVTDDEKYGNKQVISSTPHLCDYILANVREPPIIWQLREETASMRGSQMQVSPDQAQLLAMLVQILGAERCIELGVYTGYSSLAVALALPVSGCLVACERDARSLEVAKRYYELADVSHKESVKHGLAADVLKSMISNGETCSYDFAFFDAEKRMNQEYFELLLQQVRVGGVIVIDNVLWHGKVADPLVNDAKTISIQNFNQNLMADKRVSISMSNNGASLSPLWSWCFHHPLLLANVLFFFNVSVLFWVIGHIQCSNWMIDLYRTVLPVLLVYYYATHPSAQFDRWRSKLVIALTWVWSIRLTHNYFRRENWQWGAREDWRFTDMRGQYGKHWWWMSFFAVYFSQQIFLIGVCLPLYAVHSVDKPLNIWDFVAALVCLGIVIALFADTQLHDFVTRNRKLKDLGKPMVPNLDRGLWRYSRHPNYFGEQLWWWGLVVFAWSLGHGWTIVGALINSMCLAYVSVLVDRRMLKQEYRAEACRLYQKTTSACVPWFKSSAEAVKDKHT
;
A
#
# COMPACT_ATOMS: atom_id res chain seq x y z
N MET A 1 30.22 4.17 -27.98
CA MET A 1 30.44 2.71 -27.78
C MET A 1 31.36 2.50 -26.59
N LYS A 2 31.08 1.47 -25.77
CA LYS A 2 31.64 1.09 -24.44
C LYS A 2 30.85 1.71 -23.28
N ASN A 3 29.72 1.09 -22.92
CA ASN A 3 29.56 0.01 -21.92
C ASN A 3 29.57 0.55 -20.48
N CYS A 4 28.41 0.96 -19.98
CA CYS A 4 28.12 0.95 -18.54
C CYS A 4 27.32 -0.32 -18.24
N SER A 5 27.97 -1.27 -17.57
CA SER A 5 27.33 -2.42 -16.95
C SER A 5 26.44 -1.94 -15.80
N LEU A 6 25.12 -2.09 -15.97
CA LEU A 6 24.12 -1.90 -14.93
C LEU A 6 24.22 -3.08 -13.94
N SER A 7 24.82 -2.84 -12.77
CA SER A 7 24.63 -3.68 -11.60
C SER A 7 23.35 -3.25 -10.89
N SER A 8 22.51 -4.24 -10.62
CA SER A 8 21.30 -4.21 -9.80
C SER A 8 21.52 -3.58 -8.43
N ASP A 9 20.69 -2.59 -8.10
CA ASP A 9 20.07 -2.27 -6.80
C ASP A 9 19.62 -0.81 -6.87
N ALA A 10 18.44 -0.48 -6.35
CA ALA A 10 17.86 0.87 -6.45
C ALA A 10 18.89 1.93 -6.02
N ALA A 11 19.31 2.79 -6.96
CA ALA A 11 20.43 3.69 -6.72
C ALA A 11 20.11 4.64 -5.54
N PRO A 12 20.94 4.69 -4.49
CA PRO A 12 20.72 5.54 -3.31
C PRO A 12 20.98 7.04 -3.56
N PHE A 13 21.10 7.43 -4.84
CA PHE A 13 21.49 8.75 -5.29
C PHE A 13 20.39 9.31 -6.20
N ILE A 14 19.92 10.53 -5.94
CA ILE A 14 19.28 11.33 -6.98
C ILE A 14 20.42 12.08 -7.67
N VAL A 15 20.79 11.62 -8.86
CA VAL A 15 21.63 12.42 -9.74
C VAL A 15 20.74 13.54 -10.26
N THR A 16 20.93 14.75 -9.73
CA THR A 16 20.37 15.94 -10.37
C THR A 16 21.27 16.24 -11.56
N ASP A 17 20.87 15.79 -12.75
CA ASP A 17 21.48 16.22 -14.02
C ASP A 17 21.06 17.67 -14.30
N ASP A 18 21.44 18.59 -13.44
CA ASP A 18 21.30 20.02 -13.68
C ASP A 18 22.69 20.58 -14.01
N GLU A 19 22.88 20.96 -15.28
CA GLU A 19 24.17 21.46 -15.82
C GLU A 19 24.77 22.62 -15.01
N LYS A 20 23.96 23.26 -14.15
CA LYS A 20 24.35 24.40 -13.30
C LYS A 20 25.14 24.03 -12.03
N TYR A 21 25.03 22.81 -11.53
CA TYR A 21 25.64 22.43 -10.23
C TYR A 21 26.90 21.56 -10.35
N GLY A 22 27.35 21.28 -11.58
CA GLY A 22 28.41 20.31 -11.87
C GLY A 22 27.95 18.88 -11.58
N ASN A 23 28.77 17.88 -11.88
CA ASN A 23 28.49 16.44 -11.63
C ASN A 23 28.45 16.08 -10.12
N LYS A 24 27.77 16.87 -9.29
CA LYS A 24 27.57 16.59 -7.86
C LYS A 24 26.41 15.63 -7.69
N GLN A 25 26.69 14.47 -7.09
CA GLN A 25 25.65 13.53 -6.71
C GLN A 25 24.95 14.04 -5.45
N VAL A 26 23.62 14.21 -5.52
CA VAL A 26 22.81 14.55 -4.34
C VAL A 26 22.36 13.24 -3.71
N ILE A 27 22.75 13.03 -2.45
CA ILE A 27 22.39 11.83 -1.69
C ILE A 27 20.97 12.02 -1.16
N SER A 28 20.09 11.06 -1.45
CA SER A 28 18.74 11.06 -0.89
C SER A 28 18.73 10.38 0.47
N SER A 29 17.92 10.90 1.39
CA SER A 29 17.68 10.27 2.69
C SER A 29 16.88 8.98 2.50
N THR A 30 17.57 7.85 2.38
CA THR A 30 16.97 6.50 2.36
C THR A 30 16.78 5.99 3.79
N PRO A 31 15.86 5.03 4.03
CA PRO A 31 15.69 4.44 5.37
C PRO A 31 17.00 3.87 5.95
N HIS A 32 17.80 3.18 5.14
CA HIS A 32 19.09 2.64 5.56
C HIS A 32 20.08 3.74 5.96
N LEU A 33 20.07 4.87 5.25
CA LEU A 33 20.90 6.01 5.60
C LEU A 33 20.40 6.69 6.88
N CYS A 34 19.08 6.80 7.07
CA CYS A 34 18.49 7.30 8.31
C CYS A 34 18.87 6.42 9.50
N ASP A 35 18.75 5.08 9.38
CA ASP A 35 19.15 4.14 10.43
C ASP A 35 20.64 4.27 10.76
N TYR A 36 21.48 4.42 9.73
CA TYR A 36 22.91 4.67 9.91
C TYR A 36 23.15 5.99 10.65
N ILE A 37 22.48 7.08 10.30
CA ILE A 37 22.59 8.37 11.00
C ILE A 37 22.18 8.22 12.47
N LEU A 38 21.01 7.64 12.73
CA LEU A 38 20.46 7.46 14.08
C LEU A 38 21.35 6.56 14.96
N ALA A 39 21.95 5.52 14.39
CA ALA A 39 22.91 4.68 15.09
C ALA A 39 24.21 5.42 15.49
N ASN A 40 24.49 6.57 14.87
CA ASN A 40 25.66 7.41 15.14
C ASN A 40 25.33 8.68 15.95
N VAL A 41 24.09 8.83 16.43
CA VAL A 41 23.70 9.92 17.34
C VAL A 41 24.19 9.62 18.76
N ARG A 42 24.68 10.65 19.47
CA ARG A 42 25.08 10.54 20.89
C ARG A 42 23.93 10.96 21.80
N GLU A 43 22.88 10.15 21.84
CA GLU A 43 21.68 10.40 22.66
C GLU A 43 21.99 10.14 24.15
N PRO A 44 21.86 11.14 25.05
CA PRO A 44 22.00 10.92 26.49
C PRO A 44 20.97 9.92 27.02
N PRO A 45 21.32 9.07 28.02
CA PRO A 45 20.40 8.06 28.54
C PRO A 45 19.05 8.60 29.03
N ILE A 46 19.04 9.79 29.64
CA ILE A 46 17.80 10.40 30.14
C ILE A 46 16.87 10.87 29.02
N ILE A 47 17.45 11.34 27.90
CA ILE A 47 16.71 11.72 26.69
C ILE A 47 16.13 10.46 26.01
N TRP A 48 16.92 9.39 25.92
CA TRP A 48 16.45 8.09 25.44
C TRP A 48 15.26 7.55 26.26
N GLN A 49 15.35 7.62 27.59
CA GLN A 49 14.24 7.21 28.47
C GLN A 49 12.96 8.02 28.20
N LEU A 50 13.08 9.34 28.03
CA LEU A 50 11.94 10.21 27.68
C LEU A 50 11.32 9.82 26.34
N ARG A 51 12.13 9.48 25.35
CA ARG A 51 11.65 9.02 24.04
C ARG A 51 10.89 7.70 24.14
N GLU A 52 11.41 6.73 24.88
CA GLU A 52 10.75 5.44 25.08
C GLU A 52 9.40 5.59 25.80
N GLU A 53 9.33 6.44 26.83
CA GLU A 53 8.03 6.70 27.47
C GLU A 53 7.07 7.41 26.52
N THR A 54 7.54 8.45 25.82
CA THR A 54 6.69 9.20 24.89
C THR A 54 6.21 8.33 23.72
N ALA A 55 6.96 7.32 23.30
CA ALA A 55 6.55 6.41 22.23
C ALA A 55 5.19 5.72 22.49
N SER A 56 4.84 5.54 23.77
CA SER A 56 3.56 4.96 24.20
C SER A 56 2.41 5.98 24.28
N MET A 57 2.70 7.28 24.16
CA MET A 57 1.74 8.37 24.35
C MET A 57 1.04 8.76 23.05
N ARG A 58 -0.19 9.28 23.18
CA ARG A 58 -0.90 9.87 22.05
C ARG A 58 -0.13 11.09 21.55
N GLY A 59 0.20 11.09 20.27
CA GLY A 59 0.95 12.20 19.66
C GLY A 59 2.45 11.98 19.63
N SER A 60 2.95 10.76 19.92
CA SER A 60 4.38 10.46 19.94
C SER A 60 5.14 10.86 18.67
N GLN A 61 4.48 10.82 17.51
CA GLN A 61 5.05 11.28 16.24
C GLN A 61 5.29 12.80 16.14
N MET A 62 4.90 13.59 17.15
CA MET A 62 5.16 15.03 17.23
C MET A 62 6.54 15.35 17.83
N GLN A 63 7.27 14.37 18.35
CA GLN A 63 8.64 14.60 18.81
C GLN A 63 9.59 14.80 17.64
N VAL A 64 10.56 15.69 17.82
CA VAL A 64 11.74 15.76 16.95
C VAL A 64 12.54 14.46 17.03
N SER A 65 13.28 14.13 15.97
CA SER A 65 14.12 12.93 15.95
C SER A 65 15.43 13.12 16.75
N PRO A 66 16.12 12.03 17.16
CA PRO A 66 17.36 12.13 17.92
C PRO A 66 18.47 12.95 17.25
N ASP A 67 18.61 12.85 15.93
CA ASP A 67 19.57 13.64 15.15
C ASP A 67 19.22 15.13 15.12
N GLN A 68 17.93 15.49 15.07
CA GLN A 68 17.48 16.88 15.19
C GLN A 68 17.75 17.43 16.59
N ALA A 69 17.42 16.68 17.66
CA ALA A 69 17.71 17.10 19.02
C ALA A 69 19.22 17.31 19.27
N GLN A 70 20.06 16.43 18.72
CA GLN A 70 21.52 16.60 18.77
C GLN A 70 21.98 17.86 18.03
N LEU A 71 21.39 18.17 16.87
CA LEU A 71 21.67 19.40 16.13
C LEU A 71 21.26 20.65 16.92
N LEU A 72 20.08 20.66 17.56
CA LEU A 72 19.62 21.79 18.39
C LEU A 72 20.60 22.05 19.55
N ALA A 73 20.98 21.00 20.28
CA ALA A 73 21.97 21.08 21.35
C ALA A 73 23.32 21.62 20.85
N MET A 74 23.79 21.14 19.69
CA MET A 74 25.03 21.62 19.09
C MET A 74 24.95 23.10 18.70
N LEU A 75 23.83 23.56 18.14
CA LEU A 75 23.64 24.97 17.77
C LEU A 75 23.67 25.88 19.00
N VAL A 76 23.01 25.47 20.09
CA VAL A 76 23.04 26.18 21.38
C VAL A 76 24.47 26.31 21.91
N GLN A 77 25.26 25.24 21.84
CA GLN A 77 26.67 25.24 22.25
C GLN A 77 27.56 26.12 21.36
N ILE A 78 27.41 26.01 20.04
CA ILE A 78 28.18 26.82 19.07
C ILE A 78 27.89 28.31 19.26
N LEU A 79 26.62 28.65 19.51
CA LEU A 79 26.19 30.03 19.73
C LEU A 79 26.67 30.56 21.10
N GLY A 80 27.03 29.69 22.04
CA GLY A 80 27.26 30.06 23.43
C GLY A 80 26.01 30.64 24.08
N ALA A 81 24.84 30.10 23.74
CA ALA A 81 23.56 30.64 24.19
C ALA A 81 23.39 30.48 25.71
N GLU A 82 22.84 31.52 26.34
CA GLU A 82 22.48 31.52 27.76
C GLU A 82 20.97 31.62 27.95
N ARG A 83 20.27 32.30 27.03
CA ARG A 83 18.81 32.48 27.09
C ARG A 83 18.14 31.91 25.86
N CYS A 84 17.34 30.87 26.06
CA CYS A 84 16.62 30.17 25.01
C CYS A 84 15.09 30.29 25.16
N ILE A 85 14.37 30.17 24.06
CA ILE A 85 12.91 30.03 24.02
C ILE A 85 12.53 28.77 23.24
N GLU A 86 11.58 28.01 23.74
CA GLU A 86 10.93 26.93 23.01
C GLU A 86 9.41 27.09 22.99
N LEU A 87 8.82 27.02 21.79
CA LEU A 87 7.37 27.03 21.59
C LEU A 87 6.89 25.68 21.05
N GLY A 88 6.05 24.98 21.82
CA GLY A 88 5.61 23.62 21.50
C GLY A 88 6.55 22.58 22.09
N VAL A 89 6.51 22.43 23.41
CA VAL A 89 7.40 21.52 24.16
C VAL A 89 6.95 20.07 24.04
N TYR A 90 5.64 19.84 23.93
CA TYR A 90 5.03 18.52 24.08
C TYR A 90 5.55 17.81 25.35
N THR A 91 6.19 16.65 25.23
CA THR A 91 6.77 15.91 26.38
C THR A 91 8.18 16.34 26.75
N GLY A 92 8.76 17.32 26.03
CA GLY A 92 10.01 17.98 26.38
C GLY A 92 11.28 17.35 25.83
N TYR A 93 11.21 16.63 24.72
CA TYR A 93 12.38 15.95 24.15
C TYR A 93 13.42 16.94 23.58
N SER A 94 12.97 17.90 22.77
CA SER A 94 13.80 19.02 22.26
C SER A 94 14.29 19.93 23.38
N SER A 95 13.38 20.35 24.25
CA SER A 95 13.71 21.25 25.36
C SER A 95 14.70 20.64 26.33
N LEU A 96 14.57 19.36 26.67
CA LEU A 96 15.54 18.66 27.53
C LEU A 96 16.93 18.61 26.88
N ALA A 97 17.00 18.38 25.56
CA ALA A 97 18.27 18.42 24.83
C ALA A 97 18.92 19.81 24.88
N VAL A 98 18.13 20.88 24.74
CA VAL A 98 18.59 22.28 24.86
C VAL A 98 19.02 22.60 26.29
N ALA A 99 18.23 22.20 27.29
CA ALA A 99 18.50 22.42 28.72
C ALA A 99 19.84 21.80 29.18
N LEU A 100 20.12 20.60 28.69
CA LEU A 100 21.37 19.89 28.95
C LEU A 100 22.58 20.55 28.27
N ALA A 101 22.37 21.22 27.14
CA ALA A 101 23.40 21.95 26.41
C ALA A 101 23.70 23.35 27.00
N LEU A 102 22.74 23.96 27.70
CA LEU A 102 22.88 25.26 28.34
C LEU A 102 23.90 25.26 29.49
N PRO A 103 24.60 26.39 29.74
CA PRO A 103 25.40 26.57 30.95
C PRO A 103 24.55 26.50 32.21
N VAL A 104 25.18 26.36 33.39
CA VAL A 104 24.48 26.29 34.69
C VAL A 104 23.63 27.54 34.96
N SER A 105 24.09 28.71 34.53
CA SER A 105 23.36 29.98 34.62
C SER A 105 22.32 30.20 33.51
N GLY A 106 22.23 29.25 32.57
CA GLY A 106 21.34 29.37 31.41
C GLY A 106 19.88 29.24 31.78
N CYS A 107 19.01 29.77 30.93
CA CYS A 107 17.56 29.74 31.09
C CYS A 107 16.88 29.39 29.77
N LEU A 108 15.98 28.40 29.79
CA LEU A 108 15.08 28.07 28.69
C LEU A 108 13.64 28.39 29.09
N VAL A 109 12.97 29.25 28.32
CA VAL A 109 11.53 29.49 28.46
C VAL A 109 10.79 28.48 27.61
N ALA A 110 10.12 27.53 28.25
CA ALA A 110 9.44 26.41 27.59
C ALA A 110 7.91 26.61 27.60
N CYS A 111 7.31 26.84 26.43
CA CYS A 111 5.90 27.17 26.27
C CYS A 111 5.09 25.98 25.73
N GLU A 112 4.09 25.53 26.48
CA GLU A 112 3.20 24.43 26.08
C GLU A 112 1.76 24.71 26.53
N ARG A 113 0.78 24.28 25.74
CA ARG A 113 -0.65 24.41 26.05
C ARG A 113 -1.25 23.15 26.67
N ASP A 114 -0.73 21.97 26.36
CA ASP A 114 -1.23 20.70 26.89
C ASP A 114 -0.61 20.38 28.24
N ALA A 115 -1.40 20.51 29.30
CA ALA A 115 -0.94 20.32 30.67
C ALA A 115 -0.40 18.89 30.92
N ARG A 116 -0.98 17.88 30.27
CA ARG A 116 -0.56 16.47 30.45
C ARG A 116 0.82 16.19 29.90
N SER A 117 1.11 16.69 28.69
CA SER A 117 2.45 16.56 28.11
C SER A 117 3.48 17.35 28.92
N LEU A 118 3.07 18.52 29.44
CA LEU A 118 3.91 19.36 30.28
C LEU A 118 4.27 18.71 31.64
N GLU A 119 3.38 17.90 32.22
CA GLU A 119 3.68 17.11 33.42
C GLU A 119 4.82 16.11 33.17
N VAL A 120 4.82 15.45 32.01
CA VAL A 120 5.90 14.54 31.60
C VAL A 120 7.21 15.32 31.45
N ALA A 121 7.18 16.45 30.73
CA ALA A 121 8.35 17.30 30.53
C ALA A 121 8.99 17.71 31.88
N LYS A 122 8.17 18.24 32.81
CA LYS A 122 8.64 18.66 34.14
C LYS A 122 9.30 17.53 34.92
N ARG A 123 8.71 16.33 34.92
CA ARG A 123 9.29 15.17 35.60
C ARG A 123 10.66 14.84 35.03
N TYR A 124 10.82 14.88 33.70
CA TYR A 124 12.12 14.60 33.09
C TYR A 124 13.15 15.71 33.30
N TYR A 125 12.73 16.97 33.42
CA TYR A 125 13.63 18.05 33.84
C TYR A 125 14.17 17.83 35.26
N GLU A 126 13.33 17.35 36.17
CA GLU A 126 13.74 17.02 37.55
C GLU A 126 14.70 15.83 37.56
N LEU A 127 14.39 14.77 36.82
CA LEU A 127 15.24 13.59 36.70
C LEU A 127 16.60 13.88 36.07
N ALA A 128 16.66 14.86 35.17
CA ALA A 128 17.89 15.30 34.51
C ALA A 128 18.65 16.40 35.29
N ASP A 129 18.13 16.84 36.44
CA ASP A 129 18.68 17.94 37.24
C ASP A 129 18.84 19.27 36.45
N VAL A 130 17.89 19.56 35.56
CA VAL A 130 17.87 20.81 34.76
C VAL A 130 16.68 21.72 35.07
N SER A 131 15.80 21.35 36.00
CA SER A 131 14.62 22.15 36.37
C SER A 131 14.95 23.60 36.78
N HIS A 132 16.15 23.86 37.30
CA HIS A 132 16.60 25.20 37.65
C HIS A 132 16.86 26.11 36.44
N LYS A 133 17.06 25.53 35.24
CA LYS A 133 17.24 26.25 33.97
C LYS A 133 15.90 26.49 33.26
N GLU A 134 14.86 25.75 33.62
CA GLU A 134 13.60 25.74 32.88
C GLU A 134 12.56 26.70 33.46
N SER A 135 12.14 27.69 32.68
CA SER A 135 10.99 28.55 32.96
C SER A 135 9.78 28.09 32.18
N VAL A 136 9.03 27.16 32.75
CA VAL A 136 7.85 26.58 32.10
C VAL A 136 6.67 27.55 32.10
N LYS A 137 6.10 27.82 30.93
CA LYS A 137 4.91 28.67 30.72
C LYS A 137 3.77 27.85 30.13
N HIS A 138 2.71 27.66 30.91
CA HIS A 138 1.50 26.97 30.44
C HIS A 138 0.57 27.98 29.76
N GLY A 139 0.28 27.79 28.46
CA GLY A 139 -0.61 28.66 27.71
C GLY A 139 -0.36 28.67 26.21
N LEU A 140 -1.05 29.55 25.50
CA LEU A 140 -0.79 29.79 24.08
C LEU A 140 0.54 30.52 23.93
N ALA A 141 1.44 29.96 23.10
CA ALA A 141 2.77 30.53 22.84
C ALA A 141 2.72 32.01 22.44
N ALA A 142 1.78 32.42 21.58
CA ALA A 142 1.66 33.81 21.15
C ALA A 142 1.36 34.78 22.31
N ASP A 143 0.52 34.37 23.26
CA ASP A 143 0.15 35.20 24.41
C ASP A 143 1.32 35.33 25.39
N VAL A 144 2.08 34.23 25.57
CA VAL A 144 3.30 34.23 26.38
C VAL A 144 4.34 35.17 25.78
N LEU A 145 4.59 35.10 24.47
CA LEU A 145 5.53 35.98 23.79
C LEU A 145 5.12 37.46 23.89
N LYS A 146 3.83 37.77 23.66
CA LYS A 146 3.30 39.14 23.79
C LYS A 146 3.48 39.68 25.21
N SER A 147 3.21 38.85 26.22
CA SER A 147 3.41 39.20 27.63
C SER A 147 4.89 39.50 27.92
N MET A 148 5.80 38.65 27.46
CA MET A 148 7.26 38.85 27.63
C MET A 148 7.75 40.13 26.94
N ILE A 149 7.27 40.43 25.72
CA ILE A 149 7.58 41.70 25.03
C ILE A 149 7.07 42.88 25.85
N SER A 150 5.84 42.82 26.38
CA SER A 150 5.28 43.89 27.21
C SER A 150 6.03 44.11 28.52
N ASN A 151 6.72 43.08 29.02
CA ASN A 151 7.59 43.15 30.20
C ASN A 151 9.02 43.65 29.89
N GLY A 152 9.29 44.04 28.64
CA GLY A 152 10.57 44.59 28.21
C GLY A 152 11.62 43.56 27.81
N GLU A 153 11.24 42.29 27.61
CA GLU A 153 12.17 41.22 27.21
C GLU A 153 12.48 41.18 25.70
N THR A 154 12.56 42.35 25.06
CA THR A 154 12.95 42.48 23.65
C THR A 154 14.45 42.27 23.47
N CYS A 155 14.88 41.65 22.37
CA CYS A 155 16.29 41.37 22.05
C CYS A 155 17.09 40.73 23.20
N SER A 156 16.43 39.91 24.03
CA SER A 156 16.98 39.34 25.28
C SER A 156 17.33 37.85 25.16
N TYR A 157 17.07 37.22 24.02
CA TYR A 157 17.25 35.78 23.82
C TYR A 157 18.28 35.49 22.72
N ASP A 158 19.10 34.48 22.94
CA ASP A 158 20.13 34.03 22.01
C ASP A 158 19.54 33.08 20.97
N PHE A 159 18.69 32.17 21.42
CA PHE A 159 18.19 31.06 20.63
C PHE A 159 16.69 30.89 20.81
N ALA A 160 15.98 30.59 19.73
CA ALA A 160 14.59 30.19 19.78
C ALA A 160 14.34 28.96 18.91
N PHE A 161 13.52 28.04 19.39
CA PHE A 161 13.00 26.92 18.63
C PHE A 161 11.46 26.96 18.65
N PHE A 162 10.82 26.71 17.51
CA PHE A 162 9.37 26.51 17.52
C PHE A 162 8.89 25.39 16.61
N ASP A 163 8.00 24.58 17.19
CA ASP A 163 7.25 23.50 16.56
C ASP A 163 5.80 23.48 17.09
N ALA A 164 5.00 24.45 16.63
CA ALA A 164 3.65 24.66 17.14
C ALA A 164 2.58 24.66 16.02
N GLU A 165 1.49 25.41 16.21
CA GLU A 165 0.41 25.50 15.21
C GLU A 165 0.91 26.18 13.93
N LYS A 166 1.01 25.40 12.86
CA LYS A 166 1.60 25.82 11.58
C LYS A 166 0.89 27.01 10.92
N ARG A 167 -0.40 27.21 11.21
CA ARG A 167 -1.17 28.38 10.74
C ARG A 167 -0.71 29.70 11.37
N MET A 168 -0.02 29.64 12.50
CA MET A 168 0.48 30.82 13.22
C MET A 168 1.99 31.02 13.06
N ASN A 169 2.66 30.24 12.19
CA ASN A 169 4.12 30.35 11.97
C ASN A 169 4.57 31.80 11.70
N GLN A 170 3.83 32.55 10.88
CA GLN A 170 4.17 33.95 10.60
C GLN A 170 4.09 34.81 11.86
N GLU A 171 3.04 34.65 12.67
CA GLU A 171 2.87 35.42 13.92
C GLU A 171 3.97 35.07 14.93
N TYR A 172 4.26 33.79 15.11
CA TYR A 172 5.34 33.35 16.00
C TYR A 172 6.69 33.89 15.55
N PHE A 173 6.98 33.85 14.26
CA PHE A 173 8.23 34.38 13.72
C PHE A 173 8.39 35.89 13.99
N GLU A 174 7.35 36.71 13.73
CA GLU A 174 7.43 38.16 14.00
C GLU A 174 7.57 38.51 15.48
N LEU A 175 6.97 37.71 16.37
CA LEU A 175 7.12 37.89 17.82
C LEU A 175 8.53 37.47 18.28
N LEU A 176 9.04 36.33 17.80
CA LEU A 176 10.38 35.87 18.12
C LEU A 176 11.45 36.81 17.56
N LEU A 177 11.24 37.40 16.39
CA LEU A 177 12.19 38.36 15.81
C LEU A 177 12.37 39.62 16.68
N GLN A 178 11.38 39.98 17.50
CA GLN A 178 11.49 41.09 18.46
C GLN A 178 12.22 40.68 19.75
N GLN A 179 12.25 39.40 20.08
CA GLN A 179 12.82 38.87 21.33
C GLN A 179 14.22 38.33 21.16
N VAL A 180 14.53 37.74 20.01
CA VAL A 180 15.86 37.22 19.70
C VAL A 180 16.78 38.38 19.32
N ARG A 181 17.96 38.43 19.94
CA ARG A 181 18.93 39.49 19.66
C ARG A 181 19.49 39.39 18.25
N VAL A 182 20.09 40.48 17.78
CA VAL A 182 20.91 40.45 16.57
C VAL A 182 22.06 39.43 16.73
N GLY A 183 22.22 38.56 15.73
CA GLY A 183 23.16 37.44 15.77
C GLY A 183 22.69 36.23 16.58
N GLY A 184 21.45 36.25 17.09
CA GLY A 184 20.78 35.05 17.62
C GLY A 184 20.23 34.16 16.50
N VAL A 185 19.73 32.98 16.87
CA VAL A 185 19.26 31.96 15.94
C VAL A 185 17.82 31.56 16.25
N ILE A 186 16.98 31.54 15.21
CA ILE A 186 15.60 31.01 15.28
C ILE A 186 15.55 29.75 14.42
N VAL A 187 15.20 28.62 15.04
CA VAL A 187 15.03 27.32 14.38
C VAL A 187 13.54 27.00 14.28
N ILE A 188 13.10 26.59 13.09
CA ILE A 188 11.70 26.41 12.73
C ILE A 188 11.51 24.99 12.21
N ASP A 189 10.69 24.17 12.88
CA ASP A 189 10.50 22.79 12.46
C ASP A 189 9.34 22.58 11.46
N ASN A 190 9.49 21.54 10.65
CA ASN A 190 8.59 21.05 9.62
C ASN A 190 8.26 22.05 8.49
N VAL A 191 9.19 22.95 8.15
CA VAL A 191 9.06 23.85 6.99
C VAL A 191 8.94 23.12 5.64
N LEU A 192 9.33 21.83 5.59
CA LEU A 192 9.18 20.95 4.42
C LEU A 192 7.88 20.12 4.44
N TRP A 193 7.16 20.09 5.56
CA TRP A 193 5.83 19.47 5.72
C TRP A 193 5.63 18.11 5.02
N HIS A 194 6.52 17.15 5.27
CA HIS A 194 6.51 15.82 4.65
C HIS A 194 6.59 15.84 3.10
N GLY A 195 7.21 16.87 2.53
CA GLY A 195 7.30 17.09 1.09
C GLY A 195 6.05 17.72 0.46
N LYS A 196 4.95 17.88 1.20
CA LYS A 196 3.68 18.40 0.67
C LYS A 196 3.79 19.80 0.11
N VAL A 197 4.69 20.64 0.65
CA VAL A 197 4.91 22.00 0.14
C VAL A 197 5.43 22.04 -1.30
N ALA A 198 6.00 20.94 -1.79
CA ALA A 198 6.51 20.80 -3.15
C ALA A 198 5.54 20.07 -4.10
N ASP A 199 4.43 19.52 -3.59
CA ASP A 199 3.43 18.81 -4.41
C ASP A 199 2.36 19.80 -4.91
N PRO A 200 2.25 20.03 -6.24
CA PRO A 200 1.28 20.97 -6.80
C PRO A 200 -0.18 20.53 -6.64
N LEU A 201 -0.44 19.26 -6.29
CA LEU A 201 -1.78 18.74 -6.10
C LEU A 201 -2.31 18.94 -4.67
N VAL A 202 -1.45 19.31 -3.72
CA VAL A 202 -1.84 19.49 -2.32
C VAL A 202 -2.26 20.94 -2.06
N ASN A 203 -3.48 21.13 -1.55
CA ASN A 203 -4.08 22.45 -1.33
C ASN A 203 -4.74 22.62 0.05
N ASP A 204 -4.29 21.87 1.06
CA ASP A 204 -4.80 22.05 2.42
C ASP A 204 -4.28 23.33 3.08
N ALA A 205 -5.08 23.89 4.00
CA ALA A 205 -4.80 25.18 4.62
C ALA A 205 -3.45 25.25 5.37
N LYS A 206 -2.96 24.13 5.94
CA LYS A 206 -1.67 24.12 6.64
C LYS A 206 -0.52 24.17 5.63
N THR A 207 -0.60 23.37 4.58
CA THR A 207 0.40 23.36 3.50
C THR A 207 0.51 24.74 2.85
N ILE A 208 -0.61 25.38 2.52
CA ILE A 208 -0.62 26.75 1.95
C ILE A 208 0.00 27.75 2.93
N SER A 209 -0.33 27.66 4.22
CA SER A 209 0.26 28.54 5.24
C SER A 209 1.78 28.43 5.30
N ILE A 210 2.32 27.21 5.23
CA ILE A 210 3.77 26.97 5.26
C ILE A 210 4.42 27.45 3.95
N GLN A 211 3.78 27.22 2.79
CA GLN A 211 4.27 27.73 1.51
C GLN A 211 4.40 29.25 1.52
N ASN A 212 3.35 29.97 1.95
CA ASN A 212 3.37 31.43 2.07
C ASN A 212 4.42 31.90 3.07
N PHE A 213 4.52 31.24 4.23
CA PHE A 213 5.54 31.54 5.22
C PHE A 213 6.96 31.40 4.66
N ASN A 214 7.27 30.28 3.99
CA ASN A 214 8.58 30.04 3.38
C ASN A 214 8.90 31.09 2.31
N GLN A 215 7.93 31.49 1.48
CA GLN A 215 8.12 32.54 0.47
C GLN A 215 8.41 33.91 1.11
N ASN A 216 7.67 34.27 2.17
CA ASN A 216 7.92 35.51 2.91
C ASN A 216 9.31 35.51 3.55
N LEU A 217 9.71 34.39 4.15
CA LEU A 217 11.00 34.23 4.81
C LEU A 217 12.17 34.35 3.81
N MET A 218 12.03 33.82 2.60
CA MET A 218 13.02 33.96 1.51
C MET A 218 13.21 35.43 1.06
N ALA A 219 12.17 36.27 1.20
CA ALA A 219 12.21 37.67 0.80
C ALA A 219 12.62 38.62 1.95
N ASP A 220 12.64 38.14 3.19
CA ASP A 220 12.90 38.95 4.37
C ASP A 220 14.40 39.25 4.53
N LYS A 221 14.74 40.54 4.42
CA LYS A 221 16.12 41.03 4.52
C LYS A 221 16.63 41.17 5.95
N ARG A 222 15.78 40.98 6.96
CA ARG A 222 16.15 41.07 8.38
C ARG A 222 16.94 39.85 8.85
N VAL A 223 16.88 38.74 8.11
CA VAL A 223 17.43 37.44 8.52
C VAL A 223 18.32 36.83 7.43
N SER A 224 19.25 35.96 7.86
CA SER A 224 19.94 35.02 6.99
C SER A 224 19.37 33.63 7.23
N ILE A 225 19.14 32.86 6.16
CA ILE A 225 18.37 31.60 6.24
C ILE A 225 19.14 30.43 5.66
N SER A 226 18.89 29.25 6.22
CA SER A 226 19.36 27.97 5.72
C SER A 226 18.27 26.92 5.92
N MET A 227 17.76 26.35 4.84
CA MET A 227 16.76 25.29 4.88
C MET A 227 17.45 23.93 4.75
N SER A 228 17.22 23.03 5.72
CA SER A 228 17.84 21.71 5.77
C SER A 228 16.78 20.60 5.77
N ASN A 229 17.08 19.49 5.10
CA ASN A 229 16.23 18.30 5.05
C ASN A 229 16.62 17.27 6.12
N ASN A 230 16.63 17.71 7.38
CA ASN A 230 16.88 16.87 8.53
C ASN A 230 15.55 16.65 9.23
N GLY A 231 14.86 15.54 8.96
CA GLY A 231 13.67 15.12 9.71
C GLY A 231 12.43 14.76 8.86
N ALA A 232 12.05 13.49 8.95
CA ALA A 232 10.67 12.93 8.97
C ALA A 232 10.74 11.45 8.56
N SER A 233 11.27 10.59 9.43
CA SER A 233 11.17 9.14 9.20
C SER A 233 9.75 8.70 9.51
N LEU A 234 9.01 8.23 8.51
CA LEU A 234 7.88 7.32 8.74
C LEU A 234 8.36 6.14 9.60
N SER A 235 7.49 5.52 10.39
CA SER A 235 7.87 4.41 11.27
C SER A 235 8.65 3.33 10.49
N PRO A 236 9.70 2.71 11.07
CA PRO A 236 10.57 1.79 10.34
C PRO A 236 9.80 0.65 9.67
N LEU A 237 8.77 0.13 10.33
CA LEU A 237 7.90 -0.92 9.80
C LEU A 237 7.02 -0.46 8.63
N TRP A 238 6.42 0.72 8.71
CA TRP A 238 5.60 1.24 7.61
C TRP A 238 6.46 1.59 6.40
N SER A 239 7.61 2.23 6.65
CA SER A 239 8.60 2.53 5.62
C SER A 239 9.08 1.24 4.94
N TRP A 240 9.49 0.23 5.72
CA TRP A 240 9.92 -1.06 5.19
C TRP A 240 8.82 -1.75 4.37
N CYS A 241 7.59 -1.83 4.89
CA CYS A 241 6.45 -2.37 4.15
C CYS A 241 6.21 -1.60 2.84
N PHE A 242 6.25 -0.27 2.87
CA PHE A 242 6.06 0.58 1.69
C PHE A 242 7.11 0.35 0.61
N HIS A 243 8.36 0.09 0.98
CA HIS A 243 9.42 -0.23 0.01
C HIS A 243 9.29 -1.65 -0.57
N HIS A 244 8.45 -2.51 0.03
CA HIS A 244 8.15 -3.85 -0.46
C HIS A 244 6.70 -3.94 -0.98
N PRO A 245 6.41 -3.51 -2.23
CA PRO A 245 5.05 -3.39 -2.76
C PRO A 245 4.24 -4.70 -2.73
N LEU A 246 4.89 -5.85 -2.96
CA LEU A 246 4.25 -7.15 -2.81
C LEU A 246 3.80 -7.42 -1.37
N LEU A 247 4.64 -7.08 -0.39
CA LEU A 247 4.34 -7.27 1.03
C LEU A 247 3.24 -6.32 1.48
N LEU A 248 3.33 -5.03 1.10
CA LEU A 248 2.31 -4.04 1.43
C LEU A 248 0.95 -4.44 0.86
N ALA A 249 0.89 -4.88 -0.40
CA ALA A 249 -0.32 -5.45 -0.99
C ALA A 249 -0.85 -6.61 -0.13
N ASN A 250 -0.01 -7.60 0.20
CA ASN A 250 -0.40 -8.73 1.03
C ASN A 250 -0.97 -8.31 2.39
N VAL A 251 -0.33 -7.36 3.08
CA VAL A 251 -0.77 -6.86 4.38
C VAL A 251 -2.11 -6.14 4.26
N LEU A 252 -2.24 -5.22 3.30
CA LEU A 252 -3.49 -4.49 3.07
C LEU A 252 -4.64 -5.43 2.76
N PHE A 253 -4.43 -6.41 1.87
CA PHE A 253 -5.47 -7.39 1.54
C PHE A 253 -5.77 -8.36 2.68
N PHE A 254 -4.77 -8.70 3.50
CA PHE A 254 -5.00 -9.55 4.68
C PHE A 254 -6.02 -8.91 5.62
N PHE A 255 -5.82 -7.64 5.98
CA PHE A 255 -6.75 -6.95 6.88
C PHE A 255 -8.09 -6.65 6.19
N ASN A 256 -8.08 -6.14 4.95
CA ASN A 256 -9.30 -5.71 4.27
C ASN A 256 -10.18 -6.85 3.75
N VAL A 257 -9.61 -8.01 3.48
CA VAL A 257 -10.35 -9.13 2.87
C VAL A 257 -10.35 -10.31 3.79
N SER A 258 -9.18 -10.79 4.20
CA SER A 258 -9.14 -12.02 4.99
C SER A 258 -9.77 -11.83 6.37
N VAL A 259 -9.54 -10.70 7.04
CA VAL A 259 -10.15 -10.41 8.34
C VAL A 259 -11.54 -9.78 8.17
N LEU A 260 -11.64 -8.66 7.45
CA LEU A 260 -12.90 -7.92 7.37
C LEU A 260 -14.01 -8.72 6.66
N PHE A 261 -13.75 -9.35 5.51
CA PHE A 261 -14.81 -10.13 4.84
C PHE A 261 -15.14 -11.41 5.59
N TRP A 262 -14.20 -11.98 6.35
CA TRP A 262 -14.50 -13.10 7.24
C TRP A 262 -15.46 -12.70 8.36
N VAL A 263 -15.26 -11.53 8.97
CA VAL A 263 -16.18 -10.97 9.96
C VAL A 263 -17.55 -10.70 9.34
N ILE A 264 -17.60 -10.04 8.18
CA ILE A 264 -18.87 -9.76 7.48
C ILE A 264 -19.57 -11.06 7.07
N GLY A 265 -18.83 -12.03 6.53
CA GLY A 265 -19.37 -13.32 6.11
C GLY A 265 -19.96 -14.13 7.26
N HIS A 266 -19.40 -13.99 8.46
CA HIS A 266 -19.99 -14.52 9.69
C HIS A 266 -21.27 -13.81 10.10
N ILE A 267 -21.28 -12.47 10.06
CA ILE A 267 -22.48 -11.68 10.36
C ILE A 267 -23.62 -12.02 9.39
N GLN A 268 -23.29 -12.22 8.10
CA GLN A 268 -24.26 -12.53 7.04
C GLN A 268 -24.57 -14.03 6.91
N CYS A 269 -23.89 -14.89 7.67
CA CYS A 269 -23.96 -16.36 7.53
C CYS A 269 -23.72 -16.86 6.09
N SER A 270 -23.01 -16.09 5.25
CA SER A 270 -22.83 -16.32 3.81
C SER A 270 -21.51 -15.73 3.32
N ASN A 271 -20.77 -16.49 2.50
CA ASN A 271 -19.46 -16.10 1.98
C ASN A 271 -19.51 -15.63 0.52
N TRP A 272 -20.67 -15.17 0.05
CA TRP A 272 -20.90 -14.77 -1.35
C TRP A 272 -19.95 -13.65 -1.83
N MET A 273 -19.50 -12.77 -0.91
CA MET A 273 -18.62 -11.64 -1.23
C MET A 273 -17.28 -12.07 -1.84
N ILE A 274 -16.80 -13.27 -1.50
CA ILE A 274 -15.55 -13.82 -2.04
C ILE A 274 -15.63 -14.01 -3.56
N ASP A 275 -16.79 -14.39 -4.09
CA ASP A 275 -16.95 -14.59 -5.53
C ASP A 275 -16.84 -13.27 -6.29
N LEU A 276 -17.46 -12.21 -5.77
CA LEU A 276 -17.39 -10.88 -6.37
C LEU A 276 -15.98 -10.30 -6.29
N TYR A 277 -15.34 -10.44 -5.12
CA TYR A 277 -14.01 -9.91 -4.87
C TYR A 277 -12.95 -10.44 -5.83
N ARG A 278 -13.00 -11.73 -6.17
CA ARG A 278 -12.09 -12.35 -7.16
C ARG A 278 -12.13 -11.66 -8.52
N THR A 279 -13.26 -11.04 -8.88
CA THR A 279 -13.42 -10.33 -10.16
C THR A 279 -12.78 -8.94 -10.14
N VAL A 280 -12.77 -8.27 -8.99
CA VAL A 280 -12.34 -6.88 -8.83
C VAL A 280 -10.86 -6.78 -8.42
N LEU A 281 -10.36 -7.74 -7.65
CA LEU A 281 -9.01 -7.67 -7.09
C LEU A 281 -7.90 -7.50 -8.14
N PRO A 282 -7.87 -8.25 -9.26
CA PRO A 282 -6.79 -8.08 -10.25
C PRO A 282 -6.74 -6.66 -10.83
N VAL A 283 -7.89 -5.99 -10.95
CA VAL A 283 -7.96 -4.57 -11.36
C VAL A 283 -7.33 -3.68 -10.29
N LEU A 284 -7.70 -3.85 -9.03
CA LEU A 284 -7.11 -3.08 -7.93
C LEU A 284 -5.59 -3.27 -7.84
N LEU A 285 -5.12 -4.51 -7.99
CA LEU A 285 -3.70 -4.85 -7.97
C LEU A 285 -2.93 -4.22 -9.12
N VAL A 286 -3.48 -4.27 -10.35
CA VAL A 286 -2.76 -3.68 -11.51
C VAL A 286 -2.61 -2.17 -11.35
N TYR A 287 -3.63 -1.47 -10.84
CA TYR A 287 -3.51 -0.03 -10.55
C TYR A 287 -2.55 0.24 -9.41
N TYR A 288 -2.66 -0.51 -8.32
CA TYR A 288 -1.76 -0.38 -7.18
C TYR A 288 -0.29 -0.48 -7.62
N TYR A 289 0.06 -1.50 -8.41
CA TYR A 289 1.42 -1.65 -8.92
C TYR A 289 1.80 -0.57 -9.93
N ALA A 290 0.87 -0.08 -10.75
CA ALA A 290 1.14 0.99 -11.71
C ALA A 290 1.34 2.38 -11.06
N THR A 291 0.65 2.66 -9.95
CA THR A 291 0.72 3.96 -9.25
C THR A 291 1.75 3.99 -8.13
N HIS A 292 2.38 2.85 -7.83
CA HIS A 292 3.38 2.78 -6.76
C HIS A 292 4.61 3.65 -7.10
N PRO A 293 5.20 4.41 -6.16
CA PRO A 293 6.35 5.27 -6.46
C PRO A 293 7.59 4.52 -6.97
N SER A 294 7.72 3.23 -6.66
CA SER A 294 8.80 2.37 -7.16
C SER A 294 8.50 1.73 -8.52
N ALA A 295 7.35 2.01 -9.13
CA ALA A 295 6.95 1.40 -10.39
C ALA A 295 7.83 1.89 -11.55
N GLN A 296 8.38 0.94 -12.31
CA GLN A 296 9.16 1.20 -13.51
C GLN A 296 8.54 0.38 -14.63
N PHE A 297 8.05 1.03 -15.68
CA PHE A 297 7.36 0.33 -16.76
C PHE A 297 7.28 1.13 -18.05
N ASP A 298 7.21 0.40 -19.15
CA ASP A 298 6.83 0.96 -20.44
C ASP A 298 5.34 1.34 -20.45
N ARG A 299 5.06 2.58 -20.89
CA ARG A 299 3.72 3.17 -20.88
C ARG A 299 2.73 2.40 -21.74
N TRP A 300 3.17 1.78 -22.84
CA TRP A 300 2.28 1.06 -23.76
C TRP A 300 1.96 -0.34 -23.22
N ARG A 301 2.97 -1.06 -22.71
CA ARG A 301 2.76 -2.36 -22.05
C ARG A 301 1.79 -2.24 -20.88
N SER A 302 2.00 -1.25 -20.01
CA SER A 302 1.13 -1.01 -18.85
C SER A 302 -0.31 -0.73 -19.28
N LYS A 303 -0.54 0.19 -20.22
CA LYS A 303 -1.89 0.49 -20.75
C LYS A 303 -2.57 -0.74 -21.34
N LEU A 304 -1.83 -1.55 -22.10
CA LEU A 304 -2.34 -2.78 -22.71
C LEU A 304 -2.77 -3.79 -21.64
N VAL A 305 -1.92 -4.06 -20.65
CA VAL A 305 -2.21 -5.02 -19.57
C VAL A 305 -3.37 -4.53 -18.70
N ILE A 306 -3.43 -3.23 -18.37
CA ILE A 306 -4.56 -2.64 -17.64
C ILE A 306 -5.86 -2.81 -18.42
N ALA A 307 -5.86 -2.49 -19.73
CA ALA A 307 -7.05 -2.64 -20.57
C ALA A 307 -7.52 -4.09 -20.67
N LEU A 308 -6.60 -5.04 -20.91
CA LEU A 308 -6.94 -6.47 -20.95
C LEU A 308 -7.47 -6.97 -19.60
N THR A 309 -6.91 -6.50 -18.48
CA THR A 309 -7.36 -6.86 -17.13
C THR A 309 -8.78 -6.34 -16.87
N TRP A 310 -9.11 -5.13 -17.31
CA TRP A 310 -10.47 -4.60 -17.27
C TRP A 310 -11.44 -5.44 -18.10
N VAL A 311 -11.08 -5.79 -19.33
CA VAL A 311 -11.92 -6.64 -20.20
C VAL A 311 -12.19 -8.00 -19.54
N TRP A 312 -11.16 -8.62 -18.96
CA TRP A 312 -11.31 -9.86 -18.20
C TRP A 312 -12.23 -9.70 -16.99
N SER A 313 -12.03 -8.64 -16.20
CA SER A 313 -12.80 -8.35 -14.99
C SER A 313 -14.28 -8.10 -15.32
N ILE A 314 -14.56 -7.19 -16.25
CA ILE A 314 -15.92 -6.87 -16.71
C ILE A 314 -16.63 -8.13 -17.21
N ARG A 315 -15.96 -8.97 -18.00
CA ARG A 315 -16.53 -10.26 -18.45
C ARG A 315 -16.92 -11.13 -17.26
N LEU A 316 -16.02 -11.32 -16.30
CA LEU A 316 -16.24 -12.21 -15.17
C LEU A 316 -17.35 -11.68 -14.24
N THR A 317 -17.35 -10.38 -13.96
CA THR A 317 -18.39 -9.68 -13.19
C THR A 317 -19.75 -9.78 -13.89
N HIS A 318 -19.80 -9.54 -15.21
CA HIS A 318 -21.02 -9.70 -16.00
C HIS A 318 -21.53 -11.15 -15.98
N ASN A 319 -20.65 -12.14 -16.07
CA ASN A 319 -21.03 -13.54 -15.99
C ASN A 319 -21.60 -13.90 -14.61
N TYR A 320 -20.99 -13.38 -13.54
CA TYR A 320 -21.49 -13.53 -12.17
C TYR A 320 -22.91 -12.94 -12.02
N PHE A 321 -23.12 -11.67 -12.37
CA PHE A 321 -24.43 -11.04 -12.22
C PHE A 321 -25.52 -11.68 -13.08
N ARG A 322 -25.21 -12.07 -14.33
CA ARG A 322 -26.16 -12.81 -15.17
C ARG A 322 -26.58 -14.13 -14.54
N ARG A 323 -25.67 -14.83 -13.86
CA ARG A 323 -25.96 -16.09 -13.17
C ARG A 323 -26.93 -15.90 -12.01
N GLU A 324 -26.79 -14.81 -11.27
CA GLU A 324 -27.59 -14.45 -10.09
C GLU A 324 -28.82 -13.59 -10.43
N ASN A 325 -29.22 -13.49 -11.70
CA ASN A 325 -30.32 -12.64 -12.16
C ASN A 325 -30.20 -11.18 -11.67
N TRP A 326 -28.98 -10.65 -11.61
CA TRP A 326 -28.66 -9.29 -11.14
C TRP A 326 -29.03 -9.01 -9.68
N GLN A 327 -29.22 -10.06 -8.88
CA GLN A 327 -29.45 -9.95 -7.43
C GLN A 327 -28.14 -10.11 -6.67
N TRP A 328 -27.91 -9.19 -5.73
CA TRP A 328 -26.70 -9.19 -4.90
C TRP A 328 -26.79 -10.26 -3.81
N GLY A 329 -25.79 -11.12 -3.72
CA GLY A 329 -25.68 -12.12 -2.66
C GLY A 329 -26.79 -13.19 -2.63
N ALA A 330 -27.55 -13.35 -3.72
CA ALA A 330 -28.70 -14.26 -3.77
C ALA A 330 -28.30 -15.74 -3.58
N ARG A 331 -27.06 -16.10 -3.92
CA ARG A 331 -26.57 -17.48 -3.81
C ARG A 331 -25.11 -17.52 -3.37
N GLU A 332 -24.83 -18.43 -2.43
CA GLU A 332 -23.47 -18.82 -2.06
C GLU A 332 -22.96 -19.95 -2.96
N ASP A 333 -21.65 -19.98 -3.25
CA ASP A 333 -21.03 -21.12 -3.91
C ASP A 333 -21.25 -22.39 -3.08
N TRP A 334 -21.80 -23.41 -3.75
CA TRP A 334 -22.13 -24.70 -3.16
C TRP A 334 -20.93 -25.40 -2.49
N ARG A 335 -19.69 -25.09 -2.90
CA ARG A 335 -18.47 -25.63 -2.28
C ARG A 335 -18.32 -25.17 -0.84
N PHE A 336 -18.67 -23.92 -0.56
CA PHE A 336 -18.65 -23.39 0.81
C PHE A 336 -19.75 -24.04 1.65
N THR A 337 -20.91 -24.30 1.06
CA THR A 337 -21.99 -25.04 1.73
C THR A 337 -21.57 -26.48 2.05
N ASP A 338 -20.91 -27.17 1.12
CA ASP A 338 -20.41 -28.54 1.33
C ASP A 338 -19.31 -28.59 2.41
N MET A 339 -18.36 -27.65 2.37
CA MET A 339 -17.33 -27.51 3.40
C MET A 339 -17.93 -27.18 4.78
N ARG A 340 -18.96 -26.32 4.84
CA ARG A 340 -19.68 -26.01 6.08
C ARG A 340 -20.29 -27.26 6.70
N GLY A 341 -20.85 -28.15 5.87
CA GLY A 341 -21.34 -29.46 6.31
C GLY A 341 -20.22 -30.37 6.85
N GLN A 342 -19.06 -30.39 6.19
CA GLN A 342 -17.91 -31.23 6.58
C GLN A 342 -17.25 -30.77 7.90
N TYR A 343 -17.07 -29.47 8.10
CA TYR A 343 -16.36 -28.93 9.27
C TYR A 343 -17.27 -28.68 10.49
N GLY A 344 -18.59 -28.65 10.29
CA GLY A 344 -19.58 -28.56 11.37
C GLY A 344 -19.29 -27.44 12.37
N LYS A 345 -19.09 -27.79 13.65
CA LYS A 345 -18.82 -26.84 14.75
C LYS A 345 -17.54 -26.02 14.58
N HIS A 346 -16.55 -26.53 13.84
CA HIS A 346 -15.27 -25.85 13.61
C HIS A 346 -15.30 -24.91 12.41
N TRP A 347 -16.43 -24.85 11.69
CA TRP A 347 -16.59 -24.00 10.51
C TRP A 347 -16.20 -22.55 10.77
N TRP A 348 -16.44 -22.02 11.97
CA TRP A 348 -16.25 -20.60 12.24
C TRP A 348 -14.81 -20.11 12.05
N TRP A 349 -13.82 -20.85 12.57
CA TRP A 349 -12.41 -20.51 12.39
C TRP A 349 -11.81 -21.20 11.16
N MET A 350 -12.33 -22.37 10.76
CA MET A 350 -11.88 -23.04 9.54
C MET A 350 -12.27 -22.28 8.27
N SER A 351 -13.37 -21.53 8.27
CA SER A 351 -13.74 -20.69 7.13
C SER A 351 -12.66 -19.63 6.85
N PHE A 352 -12.03 -19.07 7.89
CA PHE A 352 -10.92 -18.12 7.73
C PHE A 352 -9.80 -18.74 6.89
N PHE A 353 -9.31 -19.91 7.28
CA PHE A 353 -8.19 -20.56 6.58
C PHE A 353 -8.61 -21.14 5.22
N ALA A 354 -9.73 -21.84 5.17
CA ALA A 354 -10.14 -22.60 3.99
C ALA A 354 -10.77 -21.72 2.90
N VAL A 355 -11.43 -20.61 3.26
CA VAL A 355 -12.13 -19.73 2.32
C VAL A 355 -11.42 -18.40 2.12
N TYR A 356 -10.95 -17.74 3.18
CA TYR A 356 -10.44 -16.37 3.06
C TYR A 356 -8.94 -16.34 2.79
N PHE A 357 -8.15 -16.90 3.72
CA PHE A 357 -6.69 -16.91 3.65
C PHE A 357 -6.17 -17.69 2.44
N SER A 358 -6.73 -18.87 2.15
CA SER A 358 -6.38 -19.66 0.97
C SER A 358 -6.61 -18.90 -0.34
N GLN A 359 -7.70 -18.12 -0.41
CA GLN A 359 -8.04 -17.34 -1.60
C GLN A 359 -7.15 -16.12 -1.75
N GLN A 360 -6.74 -15.50 -0.65
CA GLN A 360 -5.75 -14.42 -0.70
C GLN A 360 -4.43 -14.92 -1.30
N ILE A 361 -3.86 -16.01 -0.75
CA ILE A 361 -2.61 -16.59 -1.24
C ILE A 361 -2.72 -16.92 -2.72
N PHE A 362 -3.83 -17.55 -3.11
CA PHE A 362 -4.09 -17.94 -4.48
C PHE A 362 -4.17 -16.73 -5.42
N LEU A 363 -4.97 -15.72 -5.08
CA LEU A 363 -5.19 -14.56 -5.94
C LEU A 363 -3.93 -13.71 -6.10
N ILE A 364 -3.19 -13.49 -5.01
CA ILE A 364 -1.93 -12.74 -5.06
C ILE A 364 -0.91 -13.50 -5.91
N GLY A 365 -0.79 -14.82 -5.72
CA GLY A 365 0.11 -15.66 -6.51
C GLY A 365 -0.19 -15.61 -8.01
N VAL A 366 -1.46 -15.67 -8.38
CA VAL A 366 -1.88 -15.61 -9.78
C VAL A 366 -1.70 -14.21 -10.40
N CYS A 367 -1.71 -13.16 -9.57
CA CYS A 367 -1.50 -11.77 -9.99
C CYS A 367 -0.03 -11.31 -9.98
N LEU A 368 0.93 -12.17 -9.59
CA LEU A 368 2.37 -11.86 -9.64
C LEU A 368 2.87 -11.33 -11.00
N PRO A 369 2.37 -11.80 -12.16
CA PRO A 369 2.77 -11.21 -13.43
C PRO A 369 2.42 -9.72 -13.58
N LEU A 370 1.35 -9.25 -12.93
CA LEU A 370 0.96 -7.84 -12.95
C LEU A 370 1.99 -6.97 -12.22
N TYR A 371 2.59 -7.49 -11.14
CA TYR A 371 3.70 -6.84 -10.46
C TYR A 371 4.94 -6.79 -11.37
N ALA A 372 5.30 -7.91 -12.01
CA ALA A 372 6.45 -7.97 -12.90
C ALA A 372 6.36 -6.98 -14.07
N VAL A 373 5.17 -6.81 -14.66
CA VAL A 373 4.91 -5.82 -15.72
C VAL A 373 5.19 -4.38 -15.27
N HIS A 374 4.99 -4.07 -14.00
CA HIS A 374 5.15 -2.73 -13.43
C HIS A 374 6.46 -2.55 -12.65
N SER A 375 7.36 -3.54 -12.70
CA SER A 375 8.65 -3.52 -11.99
C SER A 375 9.86 -3.29 -12.89
N VAL A 376 9.70 -3.43 -14.21
CA VAL A 376 10.81 -3.37 -15.17
C VAL A 376 10.44 -2.48 -16.35
N ASP A 377 11.26 -1.44 -16.58
CA ASP A 377 11.18 -0.62 -17.77
C ASP A 377 12.04 -1.22 -18.90
N LYS A 378 11.38 -1.89 -19.83
CA LYS A 378 11.97 -2.41 -21.09
C LYS A 378 11.03 -2.08 -22.23
N PRO A 379 11.55 -1.75 -23.43
CA PRO A 379 10.71 -1.49 -24.59
C PRO A 379 9.87 -2.73 -24.96
N LEU A 380 8.81 -2.51 -25.74
CA LEU A 380 7.97 -3.59 -26.27
C LEU A 380 8.80 -4.58 -27.11
N ASN A 381 8.53 -5.86 -26.92
CA ASN A 381 9.16 -6.96 -27.63
C ASN A 381 8.09 -7.80 -28.36
N ILE A 382 8.51 -8.67 -29.28
CA ILE A 382 7.63 -9.60 -30.00
C ILE A 382 6.81 -10.48 -29.05
N TRP A 383 7.37 -10.81 -27.88
CA TRP A 383 6.70 -11.58 -26.84
C TRP A 383 5.51 -10.85 -26.21
N ASP A 384 5.48 -9.52 -26.21
CA ASP A 384 4.31 -8.76 -25.75
C ASP A 384 3.12 -8.94 -26.70
N PHE A 385 3.38 -9.01 -28.01
CA PHE A 385 2.35 -9.30 -29.01
C PHE A 385 1.84 -10.74 -28.89
N VAL A 386 2.74 -11.71 -28.67
CA VAL A 386 2.37 -13.10 -28.41
C VAL A 386 1.54 -13.20 -27.13
N ALA A 387 1.95 -12.53 -26.06
CA ALA A 387 1.22 -12.50 -24.79
C ALA A 387 -0.19 -11.92 -24.96
N ALA A 388 -0.32 -10.79 -25.67
CA ALA A 388 -1.61 -10.18 -25.98
C ALA A 388 -2.52 -11.12 -26.79
N LEU A 389 -1.96 -11.83 -27.79
CA LEU A 389 -2.70 -12.81 -28.58
C LEU A 389 -3.19 -13.97 -27.73
N VAL A 390 -2.35 -14.48 -26.81
CA VAL A 390 -2.73 -15.55 -25.87
C VAL A 390 -3.83 -15.06 -24.91
N CYS A 391 -3.76 -13.81 -24.44
CA CYS A 391 -4.80 -13.19 -23.62
C CYS A 391 -6.16 -13.05 -24.35
N LEU A 392 -6.21 -13.11 -25.70
CA LEU A 392 -7.49 -13.19 -26.43
C LEU A 392 -8.28 -14.47 -26.14
N GLY A 393 -7.74 -15.41 -25.35
CA GLY A 393 -8.50 -16.48 -24.72
C GLY A 393 -9.72 -16.00 -23.92
N ILE A 394 -9.74 -14.73 -23.48
CA ILE A 394 -10.93 -14.08 -22.91
C ILE A 394 -12.15 -14.16 -23.85
N VAL A 395 -11.93 -14.07 -25.16
CA VAL A 395 -13.00 -14.17 -26.18
C VAL A 395 -13.58 -15.58 -26.21
N ILE A 396 -12.73 -16.61 -26.17
CA ILE A 396 -13.16 -18.01 -26.08
C ILE A 396 -13.99 -18.21 -24.81
N ALA A 397 -13.52 -17.67 -23.68
CA ALA A 397 -14.25 -17.75 -22.42
C ALA A 397 -15.60 -17.03 -22.48
N LEU A 398 -15.67 -15.83 -23.08
CA LEU A 398 -16.91 -15.06 -23.24
C LEU A 398 -17.96 -15.83 -24.06
N PHE A 399 -17.56 -16.42 -25.18
CA PHE A 399 -18.45 -17.23 -26.01
C PHE A 399 -18.90 -18.50 -25.28
N ALA A 400 -17.98 -19.19 -24.61
CA ALA A 400 -18.28 -20.39 -23.84
C ALA A 400 -19.25 -20.12 -22.69
N ASP A 401 -19.02 -19.05 -21.93
CA ASP A 401 -19.88 -18.60 -20.83
C ASP A 401 -21.28 -18.22 -21.33
N THR A 402 -21.38 -17.55 -22.48
CA THR A 402 -22.67 -17.19 -23.08
C THR A 402 -23.44 -18.42 -23.55
N GLN A 403 -22.78 -19.38 -24.21
CA GLN A 403 -23.40 -20.66 -24.60
C GLN A 403 -23.89 -21.45 -23.38
N LEU A 404 -23.12 -21.44 -22.28
CA LEU A 404 -23.52 -22.10 -21.04
C LEU A 404 -24.72 -21.42 -20.38
N HIS A 405 -24.73 -20.08 -20.34
CA HIS A 405 -25.84 -19.32 -19.79
C HIS A 405 -27.14 -19.60 -20.56
N ASP A 406 -27.10 -19.53 -21.89
CA ASP A 406 -28.27 -19.79 -22.74
C ASP A 406 -28.81 -21.21 -22.55
N PHE A 407 -27.92 -22.20 -22.43
CA PHE A 407 -28.28 -23.58 -22.15
C PHE A 407 -28.97 -23.73 -20.79
N VAL A 408 -28.39 -23.16 -19.73
CA VAL A 408 -28.96 -23.22 -18.38
C VAL A 408 -30.31 -22.49 -18.31
N THR A 409 -30.43 -21.33 -18.94
CA THR A 409 -31.67 -20.55 -18.99
C THR A 409 -32.75 -21.27 -19.78
N ARG A 410 -32.40 -21.91 -20.92
CA ARG A 410 -33.32 -22.76 -21.69
C ARG A 410 -33.81 -23.94 -20.87
N ASN A 411 -32.92 -24.64 -20.16
CA ASN A 411 -33.29 -25.78 -19.33
C ASN A 411 -34.17 -25.38 -18.14
N ARG A 412 -33.94 -24.20 -17.53
CA ARG A 412 -34.86 -23.63 -16.53
C ARG A 412 -36.27 -23.43 -17.12
N LYS A 413 -36.37 -22.76 -18.26
CA LYS A 413 -37.67 -22.57 -18.95
C LYS A 413 -38.36 -23.89 -19.30
N LEU A 414 -37.62 -24.90 -19.77
CA LEU A 414 -38.17 -26.22 -20.05
C LEU A 414 -38.70 -26.90 -18.78
N LYS A 415 -37.95 -26.81 -17.68
CA LYS A 415 -38.36 -27.33 -16.37
C LYS A 415 -39.63 -26.63 -15.86
N ASP A 416 -39.70 -25.31 -15.97
CA ASP A 416 -40.87 -24.53 -15.55
C ASP A 416 -42.11 -24.85 -16.39
N LEU A 417 -41.91 -25.25 -17.66
CA LEU A 417 -42.95 -25.71 -18.58
C LEU A 417 -43.25 -27.23 -18.48
N GLY A 418 -42.63 -27.95 -17.53
CA GLY A 418 -42.79 -29.41 -17.37
C GLY A 418 -42.25 -30.26 -18.54
N LYS A 419 -41.42 -29.68 -19.42
CA LYS A 419 -40.82 -30.36 -20.57
C LYS A 419 -39.49 -31.04 -20.20
N PRO A 420 -39.09 -32.12 -20.91
CA PRO A 420 -37.81 -32.78 -20.67
C PRO A 420 -36.66 -31.80 -20.93
N MET A 421 -35.75 -31.69 -19.96
CA MET A 421 -34.55 -30.85 -20.07
C MET A 421 -33.53 -31.49 -21.01
N VAL A 422 -32.74 -30.67 -21.68
CA VAL A 422 -31.62 -31.14 -22.51
C VAL A 422 -30.48 -31.57 -21.59
N PRO A 423 -29.97 -32.83 -21.70
CA PRO A 423 -29.06 -33.38 -20.70
C PRO A 423 -27.65 -32.77 -20.76
N ASN A 424 -27.12 -32.49 -21.96
CA ASN A 424 -25.76 -31.98 -22.16
C ASN A 424 -25.73 -30.79 -23.11
N LEU A 425 -24.73 -29.92 -22.92
CA LEU A 425 -24.34 -28.89 -23.87
C LEU A 425 -23.18 -29.43 -24.72
N ASP A 426 -23.46 -29.88 -25.95
CA ASP A 426 -22.49 -30.52 -26.84
C ASP A 426 -22.34 -29.81 -28.20
N ARG A 427 -22.86 -28.57 -28.29
CA ARG A 427 -22.85 -27.71 -29.48
C ARG A 427 -21.92 -26.52 -29.28
N GLY A 428 -21.48 -25.90 -30.38
CA GLY A 428 -20.60 -24.74 -30.34
C GLY A 428 -19.20 -25.11 -29.83
N LEU A 429 -18.64 -24.29 -28.95
CA LEU A 429 -17.31 -24.52 -28.37
C LEU A 429 -17.27 -25.76 -27.47
N TRP A 430 -18.40 -26.07 -26.84
CA TRP A 430 -18.57 -27.25 -25.99
C TRP A 430 -18.52 -28.56 -26.79
N ARG A 431 -18.58 -28.53 -28.12
CA ARG A 431 -18.31 -29.73 -28.93
C ARG A 431 -16.86 -30.20 -28.83
N TYR A 432 -15.92 -29.28 -28.64
CA TYR A 432 -14.48 -29.53 -28.71
C TYR A 432 -13.85 -29.71 -27.32
N SER A 433 -14.45 -29.14 -26.28
CA SER A 433 -13.99 -29.27 -24.90
C SER A 433 -15.18 -29.32 -23.96
N ARG A 434 -15.08 -30.10 -22.88
CA ARG A 434 -16.07 -30.15 -21.81
C ARG A 434 -16.08 -28.88 -20.97
N HIS A 435 -14.99 -28.12 -20.92
CA HIS A 435 -14.87 -26.88 -20.15
C HIS A 435 -14.12 -25.81 -20.96
N PRO A 436 -14.67 -25.33 -22.09
CA PRO A 436 -13.99 -24.37 -22.96
C PRO A 436 -13.81 -22.99 -22.31
N ASN A 437 -14.65 -22.66 -21.33
CA ASN A 437 -14.51 -21.46 -20.50
C ASN A 437 -13.28 -21.53 -19.59
N TYR A 438 -12.99 -22.69 -18.98
CA TYR A 438 -11.77 -22.88 -18.18
C TYR A 438 -10.51 -22.84 -19.05
N PHE A 439 -10.58 -23.34 -20.28
CA PHE A 439 -9.48 -23.20 -21.22
C PHE A 439 -9.20 -21.72 -21.57
N GLY A 440 -10.24 -20.94 -21.89
CA GLY A 440 -10.08 -19.51 -22.11
C GLY A 440 -9.54 -18.76 -20.88
N GLU A 441 -9.96 -19.16 -19.69
CA GLU A 441 -9.43 -18.66 -18.42
C GLU A 441 -7.94 -19.00 -18.24
N GLN A 442 -7.53 -20.22 -18.57
CA GLN A 442 -6.12 -20.62 -18.53
C GLN A 442 -5.29 -19.78 -19.50
N LEU A 443 -5.74 -19.62 -20.74
CA LEU A 443 -5.05 -18.78 -21.73
C LEU A 443 -4.86 -17.34 -21.22
N TRP A 444 -5.85 -16.77 -20.55
CA TRP A 444 -5.71 -15.45 -19.92
C TRP A 444 -4.53 -15.39 -18.93
N TRP A 445 -4.51 -16.29 -17.94
CA TRP A 445 -3.47 -16.29 -16.90
C TRP A 445 -2.09 -16.65 -17.44
N TRP A 446 -2.02 -17.57 -18.39
CA TRP A 446 -0.78 -17.92 -19.08
C TRP A 446 -0.27 -16.76 -19.95
N GLY A 447 -1.16 -16.01 -20.60
CA GLY A 447 -0.80 -14.80 -21.35
C GLY A 447 -0.15 -13.74 -20.45
N LEU A 448 -0.67 -13.53 -19.25
CA LEU A 448 -0.02 -12.67 -18.25
C LEU A 448 1.37 -13.17 -17.86
N VAL A 449 1.57 -14.49 -17.71
CA VAL A 449 2.91 -15.06 -17.47
C VAL A 449 3.85 -14.81 -18.65
N VAL A 450 3.39 -14.86 -19.90
CA VAL A 450 4.24 -14.52 -21.07
C VAL A 450 4.72 -13.07 -21.00
N PHE A 451 3.86 -12.12 -20.59
CA PHE A 451 4.30 -10.74 -20.35
C PHE A 451 5.43 -10.67 -19.32
N ALA A 452 5.26 -11.31 -18.16
CA ALA A 452 6.28 -11.32 -17.10
C ALA A 452 7.57 -12.05 -17.52
N TRP A 453 7.45 -13.17 -18.25
CA TRP A 453 8.57 -13.92 -18.78
C TRP A 453 9.42 -13.07 -19.73
N SER A 454 8.77 -12.29 -20.60
CA SER A 454 9.46 -11.39 -21.54
C SER A 454 10.35 -10.36 -20.83
N LEU A 455 10.04 -10.04 -19.57
CA LEU A 455 10.79 -9.09 -18.74
C LEU A 455 11.91 -9.74 -17.94
N GLY A 456 12.00 -11.07 -17.92
CA GLY A 456 12.96 -11.85 -17.13
C GLY A 456 12.40 -12.39 -15.81
N HIS A 457 11.09 -12.22 -15.55
CA HIS A 457 10.43 -12.68 -14.32
C HIS A 457 9.75 -14.05 -14.51
N GLY A 458 10.49 -15.05 -14.99
CA GLY A 458 9.95 -16.39 -15.26
C GLY A 458 9.39 -17.10 -14.03
N TRP A 459 9.80 -16.71 -12.82
CA TRP A 459 9.33 -17.26 -11.55
C TRP A 459 7.82 -17.04 -11.30
N THR A 460 7.18 -16.07 -11.98
CA THR A 460 5.73 -15.84 -11.84
C THR A 460 4.88 -16.97 -12.41
N ILE A 461 5.48 -17.94 -13.10
CA ILE A 461 4.81 -19.15 -13.63
C ILE A 461 4.12 -19.97 -12.54
N VAL A 462 4.63 -19.94 -11.31
CA VAL A 462 4.12 -20.73 -10.19
C VAL A 462 2.63 -20.45 -9.94
N GLY A 463 2.21 -19.18 -10.02
CA GLY A 463 0.81 -18.80 -9.83
C GLY A 463 -0.11 -19.40 -10.90
N ALA A 464 0.23 -19.26 -12.17
CA ALA A 464 -0.56 -19.80 -13.28
C ALA A 464 -0.60 -21.34 -13.27
N LEU A 465 0.49 -22.00 -12.86
CA LEU A 465 0.57 -23.45 -12.72
C LEU A 465 -0.38 -23.95 -11.62
N ILE A 466 -0.34 -23.34 -10.42
CA ILE A 466 -1.25 -23.67 -9.31
C ILE A 466 -2.71 -23.40 -9.72
N ASN A 467 -2.98 -22.31 -10.42
CA ASN A 467 -4.31 -22.02 -10.96
C ASN A 467 -4.78 -23.09 -11.96
N SER A 468 -3.90 -23.54 -12.84
CA SER A 468 -4.21 -24.59 -13.82
C SER A 468 -4.52 -25.92 -13.13
N MET A 469 -3.77 -26.29 -12.08
CA MET A 469 -4.05 -27.47 -11.26
C MET A 469 -5.38 -27.34 -10.52
N CYS A 470 -5.67 -26.17 -9.95
CA CYS A 470 -6.94 -25.89 -9.27
C CYS A 470 -8.14 -26.03 -10.23
N LEU A 471 -8.05 -25.45 -11.42
CA LEU A 471 -9.09 -25.57 -12.45
C LEU A 471 -9.26 -27.02 -12.93
N ALA A 472 -8.17 -27.78 -13.09
CA ALA A 472 -8.24 -29.19 -13.43
C ALA A 472 -8.98 -30.00 -12.34
N TYR A 473 -8.65 -29.76 -11.07
CA TYR A 473 -9.34 -30.38 -9.94
C TYR A 473 -10.83 -30.01 -9.89
N VAL A 474 -11.15 -28.72 -10.06
CA VAL A 474 -12.54 -28.23 -10.09
C VAL A 474 -13.32 -28.83 -11.26
N SER A 475 -12.69 -29.01 -12.42
CA SER A 475 -13.33 -29.66 -13.59
C SER A 475 -13.79 -31.08 -13.25
N VAL A 476 -12.93 -31.86 -12.59
CA VAL A 476 -13.28 -33.22 -12.14
C VAL A 476 -14.42 -33.19 -11.12
N LEU A 477 -14.41 -32.22 -10.20
CA LEU A 477 -15.45 -32.07 -9.19
C LEU A 477 -16.81 -31.74 -9.83
N VAL A 478 -16.83 -30.83 -10.82
CA VAL A 478 -18.04 -30.48 -11.58
C VAL A 478 -18.54 -31.69 -12.36
N ASP A 479 -17.66 -32.41 -13.05
CA ASP A 479 -18.02 -33.61 -13.80
C ASP A 479 -18.63 -34.70 -12.91
N ARG A 480 -18.05 -34.95 -11.73
CA ARG A 480 -18.62 -35.88 -10.74
C ARG A 480 -19.99 -35.43 -10.26
N ARG A 481 -20.20 -34.13 -10.06
CA ARG A 481 -21.51 -33.57 -9.67
C ARG A 481 -22.54 -33.72 -10.80
N MET A 482 -22.12 -33.61 -12.06
CA MET A 482 -23.02 -33.82 -13.20
C MET A 482 -23.56 -35.24 -13.25
N LEU A 483 -22.72 -36.23 -12.95
CA LEU A 483 -23.07 -37.65 -12.89
C LEU A 483 -24.03 -38.02 -11.76
N LYS A 484 -24.14 -37.21 -10.69
CA LYS A 484 -25.10 -37.45 -9.59
C LYS A 484 -26.56 -37.22 -10.00
N GLN A 485 -26.83 -36.58 -11.14
CA GLN A 485 -28.18 -36.32 -11.62
C GLN A 485 -28.62 -37.41 -12.58
N GLU A 486 -29.55 -38.27 -12.15
CA GLU A 486 -29.98 -39.47 -12.88
C GLU A 486 -30.43 -39.15 -14.32
N TYR A 487 -31.22 -38.09 -14.52
CA TYR A 487 -31.76 -37.72 -15.85
C TYR A 487 -30.70 -37.42 -16.93
N ARG A 488 -29.45 -37.14 -16.54
CA ARG A 488 -28.35 -36.82 -17.48
C ARG A 488 -27.13 -37.71 -17.34
N ALA A 489 -27.12 -38.67 -16.41
CA ALA A 489 -25.93 -39.44 -16.07
C ALA A 489 -25.39 -40.24 -17.27
N GLU A 490 -26.26 -40.89 -18.04
CA GLU A 490 -25.87 -41.68 -19.23
C GLU A 490 -25.31 -40.80 -20.35
N ALA A 491 -26.02 -39.71 -20.67
CA ALA A 491 -25.56 -38.74 -21.67
C ALA A 491 -24.22 -38.12 -21.25
N CYS A 492 -24.06 -37.75 -19.97
CA CYS A 492 -22.79 -37.22 -19.44
C CYS A 492 -21.64 -38.23 -19.58
N ARG A 493 -21.86 -39.52 -19.31
CA ARG A 493 -20.83 -40.56 -19.50
C ARG A 493 -20.39 -40.67 -20.96
N LEU A 494 -21.35 -40.66 -21.91
CA LEU A 494 -21.02 -40.70 -23.34
C LEU A 494 -20.24 -39.45 -23.77
N TYR A 495 -20.62 -38.29 -23.25
CA TYR A 495 -19.95 -37.02 -23.52
C TYR A 495 -18.51 -37.00 -22.96
N GLN A 496 -18.28 -37.52 -21.76
CA GLN A 496 -16.94 -37.65 -21.16
C GLN A 496 -16.00 -38.56 -21.97
N LYS A 497 -16.54 -39.62 -22.60
CA LYS A 497 -15.75 -40.54 -23.45
C LYS A 497 -15.37 -39.94 -24.80
N THR A 498 -16.22 -39.08 -25.35
CA THR A 498 -16.09 -38.56 -26.72
C THR A 498 -15.43 -37.17 -26.79
N THR A 499 -15.45 -36.42 -25.69
CA THR A 499 -15.04 -35.00 -25.67
C THR A 499 -13.94 -34.75 -24.63
N SER A 500 -12.90 -34.03 -25.05
CA SER A 500 -11.76 -33.65 -24.21
C SER A 500 -12.21 -32.87 -22.96
N ALA A 501 -11.48 -32.99 -21.86
CA ALA A 501 -11.84 -32.35 -20.59
C ALA A 501 -11.67 -30.82 -20.63
N CYS A 502 -10.49 -30.34 -21.03
CA CYS A 502 -10.14 -28.92 -20.95
C CYS A 502 -9.58 -28.39 -22.28
N VAL A 503 -8.57 -29.06 -22.85
CA VAL A 503 -7.95 -28.65 -24.12
C VAL A 503 -8.88 -28.98 -25.29
N PRO A 504 -9.27 -28.02 -26.15
CA PRO A 504 -10.13 -28.28 -27.30
C PRO A 504 -9.53 -29.34 -28.24
N TRP A 505 -10.31 -30.37 -28.55
CA TRP A 505 -9.93 -31.43 -29.48
C TRP A 505 -11.14 -31.96 -30.25
N PHE A 506 -10.90 -32.57 -31.42
CA PHE A 506 -11.99 -33.18 -32.20
C PHE A 506 -12.63 -34.35 -31.44
N LYS A 507 -13.95 -34.52 -31.59
CA LYS A 507 -14.70 -35.64 -30.97
C LYS A 507 -14.12 -36.98 -31.45
N SER A 508 -13.82 -37.89 -30.53
CA SER A 508 -13.55 -39.28 -30.90
C SER A 508 -14.86 -39.97 -31.31
N SER A 509 -14.81 -40.85 -32.31
CA SER A 509 -15.98 -41.65 -32.68
C SER A 509 -16.32 -42.63 -31.54
N ALA A 510 -17.61 -42.83 -31.28
CA ALA A 510 -18.05 -43.78 -30.25
C ALA A 510 -17.61 -45.23 -30.54
N GLU A 511 -17.35 -45.54 -31.81
CA GLU A 511 -16.81 -46.82 -32.27
C GLU A 511 -15.33 -46.99 -31.92
N ALA A 512 -14.50 -45.95 -32.03
CA ALA A 512 -13.06 -46.02 -31.71
C ALA A 512 -12.76 -46.22 -30.20
N VAL A 513 -13.75 -46.04 -29.32
CA VAL A 513 -13.61 -46.28 -27.87
C VAL A 513 -13.92 -47.74 -27.51
N LYS A 514 -14.64 -48.49 -28.36
CA LYS A 514 -14.83 -49.94 -28.17
C LYS A 514 -13.53 -50.71 -28.44
N ASP A 515 -12.75 -50.30 -29.44
CA ASP A 515 -11.51 -50.99 -29.83
C ASP A 515 -10.33 -50.78 -28.87
N LYS A 516 -10.40 -49.83 -27.92
CA LYS A 516 -9.34 -49.61 -26.92
C LYS A 516 -9.42 -50.52 -25.69
N HIS A 517 -10.46 -51.35 -25.59
CA HIS A 517 -10.69 -52.27 -24.47
C HIS A 517 -10.81 -53.74 -24.90
N THR A 518 -10.38 -54.07 -26.12
CA THR A 518 -10.15 -55.45 -26.59
C THR A 518 -8.68 -55.81 -26.57
#